data_AF-A0A9E4K513-F1
#
_entry.id   AF-A0A9E4K513-F1
#
_cell.length_a   1.000
_cell.length_b   1.000
_cell.length_c   1.000
_cell.angle_alpha   90.00
_cell.angle_beta   90.00
_cell.angle_gamma   90.00
#
_symmetry.space_group_name_H-M   'P 1'
#
loop_
_entity.id
_entity.type
_entity.pdbx_description
1 polymer ?
#
loop_
_entity_poly.entity_id
_entity_poly.type
_entity_poly.pdbx_seq_one_letter_code
_entity_poly.pdbx_strand_id
1 'polypeptide(L)'
;MTFEEWMRYRGLSESSVKKYEGAISGAMTEWAIDGDLIEGPLTSIQSHSRFESVATALRELPIYQMRNKRGHSMYNSALNKFTEYLKEGFDSDIESDLESILLETDATDTEKASLLKTRIGQGNFRQKLIALWGGCAVTGYKDPAMLVASHIKPWKVASNLERLDQYNGLLLLPTLDKAFDTGLISFDKSGSIMISPLLENPELLGVSVDMIVKLKTQHQEYMKFHREQVYRGT
;
A
#
# COMPACT_ATOMS: atom_id res chain seq x y z
N MET A 1 -1.43 2.14 -11.49
CA MET A 1 -1.59 3.23 -12.47
C MET A 1 -0.78 4.42 -12.00
N THR A 2 0.07 5.00 -12.86
CA THR A 2 0.88 6.18 -12.52
C THR A 2 0.01 7.44 -12.41
N PHE A 3 0.53 8.52 -11.83
CA PHE A 3 -0.20 9.79 -11.76
C PHE A 3 -0.55 10.35 -13.16
N GLU A 4 0.36 10.21 -14.12
CA GLU A 4 0.15 10.61 -15.52
C GLU A 4 -1.00 9.81 -16.16
N GLU A 5 -0.97 8.48 -16.02
CA GLU A 5 -2.02 7.59 -16.52
C GLU A 5 -3.36 7.87 -15.85
N TRP A 6 -3.37 8.13 -14.54
CA TRP A 6 -4.58 8.47 -13.79
C TRP A 6 -5.21 9.78 -14.29
N MET A 7 -4.41 10.83 -14.52
CA MET A 7 -4.92 12.10 -15.05
C MET A 7 -5.51 11.94 -16.45
N ARG A 8 -4.87 11.14 -17.32
CA ARG A 8 -5.41 10.83 -18.66
C ARG A 8 -6.72 10.05 -18.57
N TYR A 9 -6.77 9.04 -17.69
CA TYR A 9 -7.98 8.27 -17.44
C TYR A 9 -9.14 9.15 -16.95
N ARG A 10 -8.85 10.17 -16.13
CA ARG A 10 -9.81 11.19 -15.68
C ARG A 10 -10.15 12.27 -16.73
N GLY A 11 -9.62 12.16 -17.95
CA GLY A 11 -9.96 13.04 -19.07
C GLY A 11 -9.27 14.42 -19.06
N LEU A 12 -8.16 14.58 -18.33
CA LEU A 12 -7.38 15.82 -18.38
C LEU A 12 -6.67 15.96 -19.74
N SER A 13 -6.54 17.20 -20.22
CA SER A 13 -5.81 17.49 -21.45
C SER A 13 -4.32 17.13 -21.32
N GLU A 14 -3.68 16.70 -22.41
CA GLU A 14 -2.22 16.43 -22.45
C GLU A 14 -1.39 17.63 -21.94
N SER A 15 -1.86 18.85 -22.21
CA SER A 15 -1.20 20.06 -21.74
C SER A 15 -1.25 20.21 -20.22
N SER A 16 -2.34 19.79 -19.58
CA SER A 16 -2.51 19.81 -18.12
C SER A 16 -1.72 18.67 -17.48
N VAL A 17 -1.80 17.47 -18.06
CA VAL A 17 -1.06 16.27 -17.64
C VAL A 17 0.44 16.59 -17.56
N LYS A 18 1.03 17.10 -18.65
CA LYS A 18 2.46 17.45 -18.68
C LYS A 18 2.84 18.53 -17.68
N LYS A 19 1.98 19.53 -17.46
CA LYS A 19 2.24 20.61 -16.50
C LYS A 19 2.21 20.09 -15.06
N TYR A 20 1.21 19.32 -14.69
CA TYR A 20 1.03 18.84 -13.33
C TYR A 20 2.04 17.75 -12.96
N GLU A 21 2.31 16.83 -13.89
CA GLU A 21 3.37 15.83 -13.72
C GLU A 21 4.72 16.52 -13.53
N GLY A 22 5.14 17.38 -14.47
CA GLY A 22 6.43 18.07 -14.37
C GLY A 22 6.55 19.03 -13.18
N ALA A 23 5.43 19.55 -12.67
CA ALA A 23 5.44 20.34 -11.44
C ALA A 23 5.69 19.48 -10.20
N ILE A 24 5.08 18.29 -10.11
CA ILE A 24 5.24 17.34 -8.99
C ILE A 24 6.61 16.66 -9.05
N SER A 25 7.01 16.13 -10.21
CA SER A 25 8.27 15.39 -10.37
C SER A 25 9.50 16.28 -10.46
N GLY A 26 9.33 17.55 -10.83
CA GLY A 26 10.41 18.54 -10.94
C GLY A 26 10.35 19.60 -9.84
N ALA A 27 9.89 20.80 -10.21
CA ALA A 27 10.08 22.01 -9.40
C ALA A 27 9.59 21.89 -7.93
N MET A 28 8.44 21.26 -7.66
CA MET A 28 7.97 21.10 -6.29
C MET A 28 8.75 20.06 -5.49
N THR A 29 9.30 19.04 -6.16
CA THR A 29 10.22 18.09 -5.53
C THR A 29 11.50 18.80 -5.11
N GLU A 30 12.09 19.60 -6.00
CA GLU A 30 13.31 20.37 -5.71
C GLU A 30 13.09 21.31 -4.51
N TRP A 31 12.00 22.08 -4.51
CA TRP A 31 11.71 23.00 -3.40
C TRP A 31 11.46 22.28 -2.07
N ALA A 32 10.85 21.11 -2.12
CA ALA A 32 10.60 20.32 -0.92
C ALA A 32 11.89 19.72 -0.36
N ILE A 33 12.84 19.32 -1.21
CA ILE A 33 14.17 18.85 -0.79
C ILE A 33 14.99 20.02 -0.23
N ASP A 34 15.06 21.15 -0.95
CA ASP A 34 15.80 22.33 -0.50
C ASP A 34 15.25 22.94 0.80
N GLY A 35 13.94 22.73 1.05
CA GLY A 35 13.27 23.13 2.28
C GLY A 35 13.34 22.09 3.41
N ASP A 36 14.14 21.03 3.27
CA ASP A 36 14.28 19.92 4.22
C ASP A 36 12.93 19.23 4.58
N LEU A 37 11.95 19.28 3.68
CA LEU A 37 10.63 18.67 3.90
C LEU A 37 10.61 17.17 3.54
N ILE A 38 11.47 16.75 2.60
CA ILE A 38 11.61 15.38 2.09
C ILE A 38 13.05 15.10 1.65
N GLU A 39 13.46 13.83 1.64
CA GLU A 39 14.81 13.39 1.21
C GLU A 39 14.84 12.87 -0.24
N GLY A 40 13.71 12.87 -0.95
CA GLY A 40 13.58 12.28 -2.28
C GLY A 40 12.35 12.78 -3.02
N PRO A 41 12.02 12.22 -4.20
CA PRO A 41 10.95 12.75 -5.05
C PRO A 41 9.58 12.77 -4.38
N LEU A 42 8.77 13.81 -4.61
CA LEU A 42 7.37 13.84 -4.15
C LEU A 42 6.57 12.64 -4.67
N THR A 43 6.89 12.16 -5.87
CA THR A 43 6.28 10.97 -6.48
C THR A 43 6.59 9.66 -5.74
N SER A 44 7.62 9.65 -4.89
CA SER A 44 7.91 8.52 -3.99
C SER A 44 6.98 8.49 -2.77
N ILE A 45 6.30 9.60 -2.47
CA ILE A 45 5.31 9.64 -1.40
C ILE A 45 4.05 8.95 -1.89
N GLN A 46 3.80 7.83 -1.24
CA GLN A 46 2.64 6.99 -1.48
C GLN A 46 1.52 7.33 -0.47
N SER A 47 1.83 7.65 0.78
CA SER A 47 0.78 8.00 1.76
C SER A 47 0.12 9.35 1.47
N HIS A 48 -1.22 9.35 1.37
CA HIS A 48 -2.05 10.56 1.23
C HIS A 48 -1.80 11.58 2.36
N SER A 49 -1.89 11.16 3.63
CA SER A 49 -1.70 12.05 4.78
C SER A 49 -0.27 12.59 4.92
N ARG A 50 0.74 11.77 4.59
CA ARG A 50 2.14 12.24 4.49
C ARG A 50 2.28 13.28 3.39
N PHE A 51 1.68 13.03 2.23
CA PHE A 51 1.69 13.99 1.14
C PHE A 51 0.97 15.28 1.51
N GLU A 52 -0.18 15.23 2.18
CA GLU A 52 -0.89 16.44 2.64
C GLU A 52 -0.07 17.26 3.64
N SER A 53 0.63 16.59 4.56
CA SER A 53 1.53 17.27 5.51
C SER A 53 2.66 18.00 4.79
N VAL A 54 3.32 17.31 3.84
CA VAL A 54 4.38 17.89 3.01
C VAL A 54 3.83 19.01 2.11
N ALA A 55 2.67 18.81 1.48
CA ALA A 55 2.03 19.79 0.62
C ALA A 55 1.61 21.04 1.41
N THR A 56 1.20 20.90 2.67
CA THR A 56 0.92 22.03 3.57
C THR A 56 2.19 22.79 3.88
N ALA A 57 3.26 22.12 4.31
CA ALA A 57 4.55 22.77 4.57
C ALA A 57 5.15 23.42 3.30
N LEU A 58 5.00 22.77 2.14
CA LEU A 58 5.45 23.30 0.86
C LEU A 58 4.72 24.59 0.48
N ARG A 59 3.42 24.71 0.79
CA ARG A 59 2.62 25.93 0.54
C ARG A 59 3.10 27.13 1.35
N GLU A 60 3.73 26.89 2.49
CA GLU A 60 4.31 27.93 3.35
C GLU A 60 5.67 28.44 2.87
N LEU A 61 6.35 27.72 1.96
CA LEU A 61 7.65 28.17 1.46
C LEU A 61 7.52 29.46 0.63
N PRO A 62 8.36 30.48 0.87
CA PRO A 62 8.31 31.73 0.10
C PRO A 62 8.47 31.53 -1.41
N ILE A 63 9.32 30.57 -1.82
CA ILE A 63 9.52 30.23 -3.22
C ILE A 63 8.25 29.66 -3.86
N TYR A 64 7.51 28.83 -3.13
CA TYR A 64 6.24 28.28 -3.58
C TYR A 64 5.23 29.40 -3.75
N GLN A 65 5.03 30.25 -2.74
CA GLN A 65 4.05 31.34 -2.78
C GLN A 65 4.29 32.27 -3.98
N MET A 66 5.56 32.65 -4.21
CA MET A 66 5.96 33.48 -5.33
C MET A 66 5.68 32.80 -6.69
N ARG A 67 6.12 31.56 -6.86
CA ARG A 67 5.98 30.82 -8.13
C ARG A 67 4.52 30.45 -8.42
N ASN A 68 3.75 30.09 -7.40
CA ASN A 68 2.35 29.75 -7.51
C ASN A 68 1.49 30.95 -7.94
N LYS A 69 1.77 32.14 -7.39
CA LYS A 69 1.13 33.38 -7.85
C LYS A 69 1.46 33.69 -9.32
N ARG A 70 2.74 33.60 -9.70
CA ARG A 70 3.17 33.83 -11.10
C ARG A 70 2.59 32.80 -12.07
N GLY A 71 2.45 31.55 -11.62
CA GLY A 71 1.91 30.44 -12.39
C GLY A 71 0.38 30.33 -12.36
N HIS A 72 -0.34 31.36 -11.91
CA HIS A 72 -1.81 31.37 -11.82
C HIS A 72 -2.39 30.13 -11.10
N SER A 73 -1.84 29.80 -9.93
CA SER A 73 -2.27 28.67 -9.10
C SER A 73 -2.06 27.27 -9.70
N MET A 74 -1.22 27.14 -10.73
CA MET A 74 -0.91 25.85 -11.37
C MET A 74 -0.29 24.84 -10.38
N TYR A 75 0.63 25.28 -9.52
CA TYR A 75 1.28 24.39 -8.53
C TYR A 75 0.29 23.91 -7.47
N ASN A 76 -0.60 24.79 -6.99
CA ASN A 76 -1.67 24.38 -6.08
C ASN A 76 -2.63 23.38 -6.74
N SER A 77 -2.95 23.59 -8.02
CA SER A 77 -3.78 22.65 -8.78
C SER A 77 -3.10 21.29 -8.95
N ALA A 78 -1.79 21.28 -9.20
CA ALA A 78 -0.99 20.06 -9.30
C ALA A 78 -0.95 19.30 -7.95
N LEU A 79 -0.73 20.00 -6.83
CA LEU A 79 -0.79 19.39 -5.49
C LEU A 79 -2.16 18.77 -5.24
N ASN A 80 -3.25 19.51 -5.49
CA ASN A 80 -4.60 19.00 -5.27
C ASN A 80 -4.91 17.77 -6.14
N LYS A 81 -4.46 17.74 -7.40
CA LYS A 81 -4.63 16.57 -8.26
C LYS A 81 -3.81 15.37 -7.80
N PHE A 82 -2.61 15.59 -7.29
CA PHE A 82 -1.82 14.50 -6.71
C PHE A 82 -2.44 14.01 -5.40
N THR A 83 -2.99 14.91 -4.59
CA THR A 83 -3.79 14.58 -3.40
C THR A 83 -4.98 13.69 -3.76
N GLU A 84 -5.78 14.05 -4.77
CA GLU A 84 -6.89 13.23 -5.28
C GLU A 84 -6.40 11.86 -5.80
N TYR A 85 -5.31 11.84 -6.57
CA TYR A 85 -4.69 10.61 -7.04
C TYR A 85 -4.29 9.67 -5.89
N LEU A 86 -3.71 10.22 -4.83
CA LEU A 86 -3.39 9.44 -3.63
C LEU A 86 -4.64 9.04 -2.83
N LYS A 87 -5.71 9.84 -2.81
CA LYS A 87 -6.98 9.41 -2.19
C LYS A 87 -7.64 8.25 -2.93
N GLU A 88 -7.53 8.22 -4.25
CA GLU A 88 -8.14 7.17 -5.08
C GLU A 88 -7.26 5.92 -5.20
N GLY A 89 -5.93 6.07 -5.10
CA GLY A 89 -4.97 4.97 -5.14
C GLY A 89 -4.72 4.30 -3.78
N PHE A 90 -5.19 4.88 -2.68
CA PHE A 90 -5.05 4.37 -1.32
C PHE A 90 -6.42 4.03 -0.78
N ASP A 91 -6.59 2.79 -0.31
CA ASP A 91 -7.80 2.29 0.32
C ASP A 91 -8.45 3.36 1.21
N SER A 92 -9.68 3.73 0.84
CA SER A 92 -10.65 4.45 1.68
C SER A 92 -10.81 3.83 3.06
N ASP A 93 -10.47 2.55 3.19
CA ASP A 93 -10.54 1.81 4.45
C ASP A 93 -9.46 2.23 5.44
N ILE A 94 -8.29 2.77 5.02
CA ILE A 94 -7.25 3.20 5.98
C ILE A 94 -7.57 4.56 6.59
N GLU A 95 -8.10 5.50 5.80
CA GLU A 95 -8.37 6.87 6.27
C GLU A 95 -9.65 6.94 7.12
N SER A 96 -10.71 6.23 6.71
CA SER A 96 -11.99 6.14 7.43
C SER A 96 -11.81 5.71 8.89
N ASP A 97 -11.07 4.61 9.14
CA ASP A 97 -10.83 4.20 10.52
C ASP A 97 -9.57 4.79 11.19
N LEU A 98 -8.76 5.63 10.51
CA LEU A 98 -7.82 6.53 11.20
C LEU A 98 -8.59 7.68 11.86
N GLU A 99 -9.54 8.27 11.13
CA GLU A 99 -10.43 9.29 11.67
C GLU A 99 -11.32 8.72 12.78
N SER A 100 -11.86 7.50 12.64
CA SER A 100 -12.66 6.88 13.70
C SER A 100 -11.86 6.64 14.99
N ILE A 101 -10.61 6.17 14.89
CA ILE A 101 -9.71 5.96 16.05
C ILE A 101 -9.37 7.29 16.73
N LEU A 102 -9.20 8.36 15.97
CA LEU A 102 -8.94 9.70 16.53
C LEU A 102 -10.18 10.27 17.23
N LEU A 103 -11.36 10.01 16.68
CA LEU A 103 -12.67 10.47 17.18
C LEU A 103 -13.23 9.62 18.33
N GLU A 104 -12.69 8.41 18.58
CA GLU A 104 -13.08 7.57 19.72
C GLU A 104 -12.80 8.28 21.05
N THR A 105 -13.84 8.65 21.79
CA THR A 105 -13.70 9.39 23.06
C THR A 105 -13.27 8.52 24.24
N ASP A 106 -13.41 7.20 24.13
CA ASP A 106 -13.18 6.25 25.22
C ASP A 106 -11.75 5.67 25.25
N ALA A 107 -10.93 5.95 24.23
CA ALA A 107 -9.53 5.52 24.17
C ALA A 107 -8.59 6.61 24.72
N THR A 108 -7.64 6.22 25.58
CA THR A 108 -6.59 7.12 26.07
C THR A 108 -5.65 7.57 24.95
N ASP A 109 -4.98 8.71 25.13
CA ASP A 109 -4.02 9.23 24.14
C ASP A 109 -2.91 8.23 23.78
N THR A 110 -2.51 7.38 24.75
CA THR A 110 -1.53 6.31 24.55
C THR A 110 -2.09 5.17 23.68
N GLU A 111 -3.36 4.80 23.88
CA GLU A 111 -4.04 3.77 23.07
C GLU A 111 -4.26 4.27 21.64
N LYS A 112 -4.70 5.52 21.47
CA LYS A 112 -4.81 6.17 20.17
C LYS A 112 -3.47 6.21 19.44
N ALA A 113 -2.40 6.65 20.09
CA ALA A 113 -1.06 6.66 19.50
C ALA A 113 -0.58 5.27 19.07
N SER A 114 -0.89 4.23 19.85
CA SER A 114 -0.58 2.84 19.52
C SER A 114 -1.36 2.32 18.30
N LEU A 115 -2.66 2.63 18.24
CA LEU A 115 -3.54 2.26 17.13
C LEU A 115 -3.14 2.98 15.83
N LEU A 116 -2.86 4.28 15.90
CA LEU A 116 -2.32 5.07 14.78
C LEU A 116 -1.01 4.50 14.24
N LYS A 117 -0.07 4.18 15.14
CA LYS A 117 1.23 3.60 14.77
C LYS A 117 1.09 2.23 14.11
N THR A 118 0.18 1.40 14.63
CA THR A 118 -0.17 0.10 14.04
C THR A 118 -0.67 0.27 12.60
N ARG A 119 -1.58 1.23 12.40
CA ARG A 119 -2.23 1.51 11.13
C ARG A 119 -1.30 2.10 10.07
N ILE A 120 -0.44 3.04 10.46
CA ILE A 120 0.66 3.54 9.62
C ILE A 120 1.60 2.39 9.24
N GLY A 121 1.91 1.50 10.19
CA GLY A 121 2.72 0.31 9.95
C GLY A 121 2.10 -0.63 8.91
N GLN A 122 0.79 -0.88 8.99
CA GLN A 122 0.04 -1.69 8.03
C GLN A 122 -0.02 -1.03 6.64
N GLY A 123 -0.24 0.29 6.57
CA GLY A 123 -0.19 1.03 5.31
C GLY A 123 1.17 0.94 4.62
N ASN A 124 2.26 1.14 5.38
CA ASN A 124 3.61 0.98 4.86
C ASN A 124 3.91 -0.46 4.40
N PHE A 125 3.43 -1.46 5.14
CA PHE A 125 3.58 -2.86 4.78
C PHE A 125 2.86 -3.19 3.46
N ARG A 126 1.60 -2.76 3.32
CA ARG A 126 0.81 -2.93 2.07
C ARG A 126 1.51 -2.32 0.86
N GLN A 127 2.07 -1.12 1.00
CA GLN A 127 2.79 -0.46 -0.10
C GLN A 127 4.05 -1.22 -0.52
N LYS A 128 4.82 -1.74 0.44
CA LYS A 128 5.98 -2.59 0.12
C LYS A 128 5.56 -3.86 -0.63
N LEU A 129 4.41 -4.46 -0.29
CA LEU A 129 3.91 -5.63 -1.01
C LEU A 129 3.46 -5.29 -2.44
N ILE A 130 2.77 -4.17 -2.64
CA ILE A 130 2.40 -3.70 -3.99
C ILE A 130 3.66 -3.51 -4.85
N ALA A 131 4.70 -2.88 -4.31
CA ALA A 131 5.97 -2.70 -5.00
C ALA A 131 6.72 -4.02 -5.25
N LEU A 132 6.70 -4.95 -4.29
CA LEU A 132 7.39 -6.23 -4.38
C LEU A 132 6.75 -7.17 -5.41
N TRP A 133 5.41 -7.26 -5.41
CA TRP A 133 4.66 -8.25 -6.19
C TRP A 133 4.15 -7.69 -7.52
N GLY A 134 3.84 -6.40 -7.62
CA GLY A 134 3.30 -5.76 -8.84
C GLY A 134 1.90 -6.24 -9.26
N GLY A 135 1.24 -7.04 -8.43
CA GLY A 135 -0.05 -7.69 -8.64
C GLY A 135 -0.20 -8.86 -7.68
N CYS A 136 -1.27 -9.65 -7.79
CA CYS A 136 -1.46 -10.83 -6.98
C CYS A 136 -0.27 -11.79 -7.13
N ALA A 137 0.32 -12.21 -6.02
CA ALA A 137 1.48 -13.10 -5.95
C ALA A 137 1.24 -14.47 -6.62
N VAL A 138 -0.04 -14.87 -6.73
CA VAL A 138 -0.48 -16.14 -7.33
C VAL A 138 -1.00 -15.93 -8.75
N THR A 139 -2.02 -15.08 -8.92
CA THR A 139 -2.74 -14.95 -10.19
C THR A 139 -2.20 -13.87 -11.12
N GLY A 140 -1.36 -12.98 -10.61
CA GLY A 140 -0.85 -11.81 -11.35
C GLY A 140 -1.87 -10.69 -11.57
N TYR A 141 -3.07 -10.77 -10.99
CA TYR A 141 -4.09 -9.71 -11.09
C TYR A 141 -3.55 -8.37 -10.58
N LYS A 142 -3.68 -7.30 -11.37
CA LYS A 142 -2.88 -6.08 -11.17
C LYS A 142 -3.55 -4.95 -10.40
N ASP A 143 -4.87 -4.91 -10.32
CA ASP A 143 -5.56 -3.79 -9.67
C ASP A 143 -5.47 -3.94 -8.15
N PRO A 144 -4.70 -3.07 -7.46
CA PRO A 144 -4.46 -3.19 -6.02
C PRO A 144 -5.73 -3.04 -5.17
N ALA A 145 -6.77 -2.38 -5.70
CA ALA A 145 -8.04 -2.21 -5.00
C ALA A 145 -8.74 -3.56 -4.71
N MET A 146 -8.43 -4.59 -5.50
CA MET A 146 -8.96 -5.94 -5.28
C MET A 146 -7.94 -6.87 -4.61
N LEU A 147 -6.86 -6.33 -4.02
CA LEU A 147 -5.80 -7.13 -3.42
C LEU A 147 -5.69 -6.87 -1.93
N VAL A 148 -5.40 -7.91 -1.17
CA VAL A 148 -5.17 -7.89 0.27
C VAL A 148 -3.69 -8.13 0.57
N ALA A 149 -3.15 -7.37 1.52
CA ALA A 149 -1.80 -7.54 2.01
C ALA A 149 -1.81 -8.55 3.17
N SER A 150 -1.71 -9.84 2.83
CA SER A 150 -1.74 -10.96 3.77
C SER A 150 -0.38 -11.16 4.44
N HIS A 151 -0.35 -11.38 5.76
CA HIS A 151 0.87 -11.77 6.47
C HIS A 151 1.09 -13.28 6.40
N ILE A 152 2.31 -13.71 6.06
CA ILE A 152 2.66 -15.13 6.05
C ILE A 152 2.73 -15.69 7.48
N LYS A 153 3.54 -15.07 8.34
CA LYS A 153 3.51 -15.31 9.78
C LYS A 153 2.51 -14.34 10.40
N PRO A 154 1.41 -14.83 11.00
CA PRO A 154 0.30 -13.98 11.44
C PRO A 154 0.75 -12.85 12.37
N TRP A 155 0.15 -11.66 12.19
CA TRP A 155 0.47 -10.46 12.95
C TRP A 155 0.54 -10.66 14.46
N LYS A 156 -0.38 -11.47 15.01
CA LYS A 156 -0.51 -11.74 16.44
C LYS A 156 0.75 -12.38 17.05
N VAL A 157 1.47 -13.19 16.29
CA VAL A 157 2.67 -13.94 16.74
C VAL A 157 3.96 -13.42 16.12
N ALA A 158 3.87 -12.45 15.21
CA ALA A 158 5.01 -11.78 14.61
C ALA A 158 5.56 -10.66 15.54
N SER A 159 6.88 -10.53 15.58
CA SER A 159 7.57 -9.40 16.22
C SER A 159 7.35 -8.11 15.43
N ASN A 160 7.68 -6.96 16.04
CA ASN A 160 7.52 -5.66 15.38
C ASN A 160 8.35 -5.53 14.09
N LEU A 161 9.52 -6.16 14.02
CA LEU A 161 10.33 -6.19 12.79
C LEU A 161 9.66 -7.03 11.71
N GLU A 162 9.20 -8.23 12.07
CA GLU A 162 8.52 -9.16 11.14
C GLU A 162 7.18 -8.60 10.62
N ARG A 163 6.47 -7.80 11.41
CA ARG A 163 5.22 -7.12 11.00
C ARG A 163 5.42 -6.11 9.88
N LEU A 164 6.61 -5.51 9.79
CA LEU A 164 6.97 -4.48 8.82
C LEU A 164 7.86 -4.99 7.68
N ASP A 165 8.24 -6.26 7.73
CA ASP A 165 9.06 -6.93 6.73
C ASP A 165 8.18 -7.35 5.55
N GLN A 166 8.49 -6.82 4.37
CA GLN A 166 7.78 -7.14 3.13
C GLN A 166 7.87 -8.62 2.74
N TYR A 167 8.88 -9.34 3.21
CA TYR A 167 9.02 -10.78 2.95
C TYR A 167 8.16 -11.64 3.88
N ASN A 168 7.54 -11.03 4.90
CA ASN A 168 6.50 -11.65 5.70
C ASN A 168 5.09 -11.44 5.10
N GLY A 169 4.98 -11.16 3.80
CA GLY A 169 3.69 -10.90 3.19
C GLY A 169 3.53 -11.35 1.76
N LEU A 170 2.29 -11.67 1.42
CA LEU A 170 1.82 -11.96 0.07
C LEU A 170 0.74 -10.95 -0.30
N LEU A 171 0.74 -10.52 -1.57
CA LEU A 171 -0.35 -9.73 -2.11
C LEU A 171 -1.35 -10.68 -2.79
N LEU A 172 -2.55 -10.83 -2.24
CA LEU A 172 -3.49 -11.90 -2.63
C LEU A 172 -4.85 -11.35 -3.04
N LEU A 173 -5.58 -12.09 -3.87
CA LEU A 173 -7.02 -11.84 -4.03
C LEU A 173 -7.75 -12.19 -2.71
N PRO A 174 -8.88 -11.55 -2.38
CA PRO A 174 -9.60 -11.78 -1.12
C PRO A 174 -9.96 -13.24 -0.84
N THR A 175 -10.30 -14.01 -1.87
CA THR A 175 -10.60 -15.45 -1.71
C THR A 175 -9.36 -16.27 -1.34
N LEU A 176 -8.23 -15.97 -1.98
CA LEU A 176 -6.94 -16.62 -1.71
C LEU A 176 -6.39 -16.22 -0.35
N ASP A 177 -6.48 -14.93 -0.02
CA ASP A 177 -6.15 -14.38 1.30
C ASP A 177 -6.92 -15.12 2.39
N LYS A 178 -8.24 -15.20 2.26
CA LYS A 178 -9.08 -15.86 3.26
C LYS A 178 -8.72 -17.34 3.43
N ALA A 179 -8.49 -18.05 2.32
CA ALA A 179 -8.09 -19.45 2.36
C ALA A 179 -6.71 -19.64 2.99
N PHE A 180 -5.77 -18.72 2.73
CA PHE A 180 -4.42 -18.76 3.26
C PHE A 180 -4.40 -18.45 4.76
N ASP A 181 -5.01 -17.34 5.19
CA ASP A 181 -5.10 -16.90 6.59
C ASP A 181 -5.81 -17.93 7.50
N THR A 182 -6.76 -18.68 6.95
CA THR A 182 -7.48 -19.74 7.68
C THR A 182 -6.75 -21.09 7.66
N GLY A 183 -5.59 -21.16 7.02
CA GLY A 183 -4.76 -22.36 6.90
C GLY A 183 -5.32 -23.42 5.95
N LEU A 184 -6.32 -23.06 5.12
CA LEU A 184 -6.93 -23.96 4.13
C LEU A 184 -6.09 -24.08 2.86
N ILE A 185 -5.21 -23.12 2.59
CA ILE A 185 -4.13 -23.26 1.62
C ILE A 185 -2.79 -22.84 2.24
N SER A 186 -1.70 -23.31 1.66
CA SER A 186 -0.33 -22.84 1.95
C SER A 186 0.51 -23.01 0.68
N PHE A 187 1.82 -22.77 0.75
CA PHE A 187 2.75 -23.02 -0.35
C PHE A 187 3.97 -23.79 0.16
N ASP A 188 4.43 -24.75 -0.64
CA ASP A 188 5.63 -25.54 -0.32
C ASP A 188 6.92 -24.71 -0.53
N LYS A 189 8.08 -25.35 -0.36
CA LYS A 189 9.38 -24.66 -0.55
C LYS A 189 9.61 -24.17 -1.98
N SER A 190 9.03 -24.85 -2.96
CA SER A 190 9.10 -24.48 -4.39
C SER A 190 8.10 -23.38 -4.76
N GLY A 191 7.16 -23.08 -3.87
CA GLY A 191 6.07 -22.14 -4.11
C GLY A 191 4.81 -22.78 -4.70
N SER A 192 4.78 -24.10 -4.85
CA SER A 192 3.58 -24.82 -5.31
C SER A 192 2.52 -24.82 -4.21
N ILE A 193 1.26 -24.64 -4.59
CA ILE A 193 0.15 -24.58 -3.63
C ILE A 193 -0.03 -25.92 -2.90
N MET A 194 -0.35 -25.83 -1.62
CA MET A 194 -0.77 -26.93 -0.77
C MET A 194 -2.22 -26.67 -0.39
N ILE A 195 -3.13 -27.56 -0.78
CA ILE A 195 -4.56 -27.43 -0.49
C ILE A 195 -4.92 -28.35 0.66
N SER A 196 -5.53 -27.79 1.70
CA SER A 196 -6.03 -28.54 2.85
C SER A 196 -7.16 -29.47 2.42
N PRO A 197 -7.22 -30.72 2.92
CA PRO A 197 -8.37 -31.59 2.71
C PRO A 197 -9.68 -31.04 3.31
N LEU A 198 -9.60 -30.03 4.19
CA LEU A 198 -10.74 -29.36 4.80
C LEU A 198 -11.35 -28.26 3.90
N LEU A 199 -10.72 -27.93 2.77
CA LEU A 199 -11.25 -26.95 1.82
C LEU A 199 -12.23 -27.63 0.87
N GLU A 200 -13.52 -27.39 1.08
CA GLU A 200 -14.57 -27.89 0.20
C GLU A 200 -14.59 -27.13 -1.13
N ASN A 201 -14.67 -27.88 -2.24
CA ASN A 201 -14.77 -27.36 -3.62
C ASN A 201 -13.81 -26.20 -3.93
N PRO A 202 -12.47 -26.40 -3.83
CA PRO A 202 -11.47 -25.33 -4.01
C PRO A 202 -11.66 -24.52 -5.31
N GLU A 203 -12.07 -25.19 -6.38
CA GLU A 203 -12.32 -24.59 -7.69
C GLU A 203 -13.42 -23.52 -7.68
N LEU A 204 -14.46 -23.65 -6.83
CA LEU A 204 -15.51 -22.64 -6.69
C LEU A 204 -14.99 -21.35 -6.04
N LEU A 205 -13.88 -21.44 -5.31
CA LEU A 205 -13.18 -20.32 -4.69
C LEU A 205 -12.05 -19.79 -5.57
N GLY A 206 -11.90 -20.35 -6.78
CA GLY A 206 -10.81 -20.03 -7.69
C GLY A 206 -9.46 -20.53 -7.19
N VAL A 207 -9.41 -21.60 -6.39
CA VAL A 207 -8.17 -22.27 -5.96
C VAL A 207 -7.94 -23.48 -6.86
N SER A 208 -6.78 -23.57 -7.50
CA SER A 208 -6.41 -24.69 -8.37
C SER A 208 -5.02 -25.25 -8.01
N VAL A 209 -4.81 -26.54 -8.27
CA VAL A 209 -3.58 -27.27 -7.88
C VAL A 209 -2.32 -26.83 -8.62
N ASP A 210 -2.47 -26.13 -9.74
CA ASP A 210 -1.39 -25.60 -10.57
C ASP A 210 -0.93 -24.19 -10.14
N MET A 211 -1.55 -23.62 -9.10
CA MET A 211 -1.17 -22.32 -8.56
C MET A 211 0.23 -22.35 -7.95
N ILE A 212 1.04 -21.35 -8.32
CA ILE A 212 2.42 -21.19 -7.89
C ILE A 212 2.67 -19.75 -7.46
N VAL A 213 3.37 -19.57 -6.35
CA VAL A 213 3.93 -18.28 -5.91
C VAL A 213 5.42 -18.26 -6.12
N LYS A 214 5.95 -17.18 -6.70
CA LYS A 214 7.39 -16.97 -6.90
C LYS A 214 8.08 -16.52 -5.61
N LEU A 215 8.23 -17.44 -4.66
CA LEU A 215 8.86 -17.17 -3.37
C LEU A 215 10.36 -16.88 -3.52
N LYS A 216 10.82 -15.78 -2.91
CA LYS A 216 12.24 -15.51 -2.64
C LYS A 216 12.72 -16.19 -1.36
N THR A 217 14.03 -16.38 -1.21
CA THR A 217 14.66 -17.02 -0.02
C THR A 217 14.22 -16.40 1.30
N GLN A 218 14.04 -15.08 1.36
CA GLN A 218 13.60 -14.37 2.56
C GLN A 218 12.19 -14.78 3.05
N HIS A 219 11.32 -15.27 2.16
CA HIS A 219 9.99 -15.73 2.57
C HIS A 219 10.04 -17.10 3.26
N GLN A 220 11.11 -17.87 3.10
CA GLN A 220 11.13 -19.30 3.44
C GLN A 220 10.97 -19.57 4.93
N GLU A 221 11.54 -18.73 5.79
CA GLU A 221 11.37 -18.84 7.25
C GLU A 221 9.92 -18.58 7.66
N TYR A 222 9.28 -17.55 7.10
CA TYR A 222 7.87 -17.26 7.35
C TYR A 222 6.96 -18.36 6.79
N MET A 223 7.21 -18.82 5.57
CA MET A 223 6.42 -19.89 4.95
C MET A 223 6.59 -21.22 5.66
N LYS A 224 7.77 -21.48 6.24
CA LYS A 224 7.97 -22.63 7.13
C LYS A 224 7.07 -22.52 8.36
N PHE A 225 7.06 -21.36 9.02
CA PHE A 225 6.14 -21.12 10.13
C PHE A 225 4.68 -21.34 9.71
N HIS A 226 4.25 -20.77 8.58
CA HIS A 226 2.88 -20.92 8.09
C HIS A 226 2.51 -22.40 7.89
N ARG A 227 3.38 -23.19 7.23
CA ARG A 227 3.17 -24.63 7.04
C ARG A 227 3.10 -25.43 8.34
N GLU A 228 3.85 -25.04 9.36
CA GLU A 228 3.95 -25.78 10.63
C GLU A 228 2.88 -25.37 11.65
N GLN A 229 2.43 -24.11 11.63
CA GLN A 229 1.64 -23.51 12.72
C GLN A 229 0.26 -23.00 12.29
N VAL A 230 0.05 -22.77 10.98
CA VAL A 230 -1.20 -22.20 10.45
C VAL A 230 -1.92 -23.19 9.53
N TYR A 231 -1.18 -23.82 8.63
CA TYR A 231 -1.73 -24.77 7.66
C TYR A 231 -2.40 -25.97 8.34
N ARG A 232 -3.62 -26.28 7.90
CA ARG A 232 -4.46 -27.34 8.45
C ARG A 232 -4.40 -28.55 7.53
N GLY A 233 -3.34 -29.34 7.64
CA GLY A 233 -3.08 -30.48 6.76
C GLY A 233 -3.90 -31.74 7.03
N THR A 234 -4.58 -31.82 8.17
CA THR A 234 -5.37 -32.97 8.64
C THR A 234 -6.49 -32.52 9.55
#